data_AF-A0A539DT55-F1
#
_entry.id   AF-A0A539DT55-F1
#
_cell.length_a   1.000
_cell.length_b   1.000
_cell.length_c   1.000
_cell.angle_alpha   90.00
_cell.angle_beta   90.00
_cell.angle_gamma   90.00
#
_symmetry.space_group_name_H-M   'P 1'
#
loop_
_entity.id
_entity.type
_entity.pdbx_description
1 polymer ?
#
loop_
_entity_poly.entity_id
_entity_poly.type
_entity_poly.pdbx_seq_one_letter_code
_entity_poly.pdbx_strand_id
1 'polypeptide(L)'
;MMIRWWGSNTPAPSSVEPTQRHFLRVSINDEPEVSTSWGGFREGITRHDMTFPDLPARATNRVIATVTEFAGAPLRIDQILLAWMELEWWHHLNMVGGNLAFEGTSAAPGPTTFEVAGSEAGVRILDVTEPWAPALIPGSRTVSGGTTTLAFGVADPTGRRYALVNPSGLRTPSSIVRDQPPGRWLRDVDMGFDYLVITADEFEGSAKDLATWRRTHLRGITSDAPSGTARDARTTVVRISDIYDEFSGGRPDATAMRNFLEYAWRNWGGSLSQELEYVCLLGDANRDTRDREGTGVRNLVPTWEGGYDPATVLESNPSYASDDFFGRFDGPTDRITDLAIGRIPVADPSLAETLIQRKIIGVESYAGFNPK
;
A
#
# COMPACT_ATOMS: atom_id res chain seq x y z
N MET A 1 18.68 -17.94 -11.19
CA MET A 1 17.55 -17.89 -10.23
C MET A 1 18.00 -17.22 -8.95
N MET A 2 17.16 -16.37 -8.38
CA MET A 2 17.39 -15.70 -7.10
C MET A 2 16.29 -16.09 -6.12
N ILE A 3 16.64 -16.29 -4.86
CA ILE A 3 15.69 -16.59 -3.79
C ILE A 3 16.00 -15.69 -2.60
N ARG A 4 14.98 -15.00 -2.09
CA ARG A 4 15.08 -14.23 -0.86
C ARG A 4 14.36 -14.92 0.28
N TRP A 5 15.07 -15.06 1.40
CA TRP A 5 14.55 -15.57 2.66
C TRP A 5 14.58 -14.50 3.75
N TRP A 6 13.69 -14.66 4.71
CA TRP A 6 13.64 -13.90 5.95
C TRP A 6 13.89 -14.86 7.11
N GLY A 7 14.93 -14.57 7.89
CA GLY A 7 15.26 -15.31 9.11
C GLY A 7 14.97 -14.47 10.34
N SER A 8 14.20 -15.00 11.29
CA SER A 8 13.93 -14.32 12.56
C SER A 8 14.81 -14.81 13.69
N ASN A 9 15.17 -13.90 14.61
CA ASN A 9 15.80 -14.18 15.90
C ASN A 9 14.82 -14.01 17.09
N THR A 10 13.52 -13.89 16.82
CA THR A 10 12.48 -13.73 17.86
C THR A 10 12.00 -15.09 18.39
N PRO A 11 11.63 -15.22 19.68
CA PRO A 11 11.39 -14.13 20.64
C PRO A 11 12.57 -13.74 21.55
N ALA A 12 13.75 -14.38 21.49
CA ALA A 12 14.85 -14.04 22.40
C ALA A 12 16.25 -14.16 21.73
N PRO A 13 16.90 -13.04 21.37
CA PRO A 13 18.30 -13.03 20.91
C PRO A 13 19.30 -13.44 22.00
N SER A 14 18.89 -13.35 23.27
CA SER A 14 19.72 -13.56 24.45
C SER A 14 19.87 -15.03 24.86
N SER A 15 19.07 -15.93 24.30
CA SER A 15 19.10 -17.37 24.62
C SER A 15 19.95 -18.21 23.67
N VAL A 16 20.64 -17.57 22.72
CA VAL A 16 21.36 -18.25 21.64
C VAL A 16 22.85 -17.92 21.77
N GLU A 17 23.64 -18.85 22.28
CA GLU A 17 25.11 -18.71 22.31
C GLU A 17 25.65 -18.49 20.88
N PRO A 18 26.84 -17.87 20.68
CA PRO A 18 27.43 -17.65 19.35
C PRO A 18 27.53 -18.91 18.47
N THR A 19 27.49 -20.09 19.08
CA THR A 19 27.52 -21.43 18.48
C THR A 19 26.15 -21.94 18.01
N GLN A 20 25.04 -21.31 18.41
CA GLN A 20 23.66 -21.77 18.18
C GLN A 20 22.97 -21.02 17.02
N ARG A 21 23.70 -20.66 15.97
CA ARG A 21 23.14 -19.97 14.79
C ARG A 21 22.03 -20.79 14.12
N HIS A 22 21.12 -20.09 13.47
CA HIS A 22 20.20 -20.64 12.51
C HIS A 22 20.96 -20.97 11.23
N PHE A 23 20.65 -22.11 10.61
CA PHE A 23 21.29 -22.56 9.38
C PHE A 23 20.23 -22.95 8.36
N LEU A 24 20.30 -22.31 7.20
CA LEU A 24 19.47 -22.64 6.05
C LEU A 24 20.38 -23.06 4.91
N ARG A 25 20.08 -24.22 4.34
CA ARG A 25 20.76 -24.74 3.16
C ARG A 25 19.73 -24.95 2.07
N VAL A 26 20.01 -24.48 0.87
CA VAL A 26 19.08 -24.52 -0.26
C VAL A 26 19.78 -25.16 -1.43
N SER A 27 19.15 -26.19 -2.00
CA SER A 27 19.56 -26.79 -3.25
C SER A 27 18.46 -26.65 -4.30
N ILE A 28 18.88 -26.59 -5.56
CA ILE A 28 17.99 -26.56 -6.70
C ILE A 28 18.38 -27.74 -7.59
N ASN A 29 17.47 -28.68 -7.78
CA ASN A 29 17.72 -29.92 -8.52
C ASN A 29 18.96 -30.65 -7.98
N ASP A 30 19.95 -30.87 -8.83
CA ASP A 30 21.21 -31.56 -8.55
C ASP A 30 22.39 -30.59 -8.46
N GLU A 31 22.10 -29.27 -8.41
CA GLU A 31 23.13 -28.22 -8.34
C GLU A 31 23.73 -28.10 -6.93
N PRO A 32 24.96 -27.56 -6.82
CA PRO A 32 25.61 -27.33 -5.54
C PRO A 32 24.73 -26.57 -4.56
N GLU A 33 24.68 -27.07 -3.32
CA GLU A 33 23.92 -26.44 -2.24
C GLU A 33 24.53 -25.09 -1.85
N VAL A 34 23.67 -24.08 -1.71
CA VAL A 34 24.04 -22.77 -1.16
C VAL A 34 23.55 -22.70 0.28
N SER A 35 24.35 -22.15 1.18
CA SER A 35 23.99 -22.05 2.60
C SER A 35 24.13 -20.64 3.14
N THR A 36 23.32 -20.32 4.13
CA THR A 36 23.43 -19.10 4.93
C THR A 36 23.23 -19.43 6.41
N SER A 37 23.70 -18.54 7.27
CA SER A 37 23.45 -18.61 8.70
C SER A 37 23.24 -17.23 9.31
N TRP A 38 22.41 -17.16 10.35
CA TRP A 38 22.20 -15.95 11.14
C TRP A 38 22.00 -16.29 12.61
N GLY A 39 22.12 -15.28 13.47
CA GLY A 39 22.00 -15.42 14.92
C GLY A 39 22.69 -14.26 15.64
N GLY A 40 22.83 -14.39 16.95
CA GLY A 40 23.38 -13.36 17.83
C GLY A 40 22.35 -12.34 18.30
N PHE A 41 22.79 -11.34 19.05
CA PHE A 41 21.92 -10.41 19.79
C PHE A 41 21.14 -9.38 18.93
N ARG A 42 21.03 -9.58 17.61
CA ARG A 42 20.26 -8.69 16.75
C ARG A 42 18.80 -9.13 16.75
N GLU A 43 17.94 -8.33 17.37
CA GLU A 43 16.48 -8.48 17.27
C GLU A 43 15.99 -8.20 15.84
N GLY A 44 14.95 -8.92 15.44
CA GLY A 44 14.22 -8.68 14.20
C GLY A 44 14.50 -9.66 13.07
N ILE A 45 14.00 -9.29 11.88
CA ILE A 45 14.06 -10.09 10.65
C ILE A 45 15.34 -9.74 9.87
N THR A 46 16.13 -10.75 9.54
CA THR A 46 17.30 -10.65 8.67
C THR A 46 16.98 -11.16 7.27
N ARG A 47 17.55 -10.51 6.24
CA ARG A 47 17.35 -10.88 4.83
C ARG A 47 18.52 -11.73 4.35
N HIS A 48 18.21 -12.80 3.62
CA HIS A 48 19.20 -13.71 3.05
C HIS A 48 18.90 -13.97 1.59
N ASP A 49 19.76 -13.47 0.71
CA ASP A 49 19.65 -13.66 -0.73
C ASP A 49 20.56 -14.79 -1.18
N MET A 50 20.00 -15.69 -1.99
CA MET A 50 20.71 -16.83 -2.56
C MET A 50 20.57 -16.80 -4.07
N THR A 51 21.69 -16.87 -4.78
CA THR A 51 21.74 -16.85 -6.24
C THR A 51 22.26 -18.18 -6.76
N PHE A 52 21.54 -18.72 -7.73
CA PHE A 52 21.88 -19.93 -8.46
C PHE A 52 22.02 -19.56 -9.94
N PRO A 53 23.24 -19.26 -10.41
CA PRO A 53 23.50 -18.96 -11.82
C PRO A 53 23.48 -20.25 -12.64
N ASP A 54 23.36 -20.11 -13.96
CA ASP A 54 23.60 -21.18 -14.95
C ASP A 54 22.82 -22.48 -14.72
N LEU A 55 21.63 -22.39 -14.12
CA LEU A 55 20.76 -23.54 -13.90
C LEU A 55 20.41 -24.21 -15.24
N PRO A 56 20.57 -25.53 -15.38
CA PRO A 56 20.22 -26.22 -16.61
C PRO A 56 18.71 -26.14 -16.87
N ALA A 57 18.34 -25.99 -18.14
CA ALA A 57 16.94 -25.96 -18.55
C ALA A 57 16.26 -27.30 -18.20
N ARG A 58 15.19 -27.23 -17.41
CA ARG A 58 14.37 -28.39 -17.02
C ARG A 58 12.89 -28.03 -17.13
N ALA A 59 12.06 -29.00 -17.50
CA ALA A 59 10.60 -28.84 -17.50
C ALA A 59 10.04 -28.63 -16.08
N THR A 60 10.74 -29.11 -15.05
CA THR A 60 10.38 -28.92 -13.65
C THR A 60 11.66 -28.70 -12.85
N ASN A 61 11.66 -27.67 -12.00
CA ASN A 61 12.71 -27.40 -11.04
C ASN A 61 12.24 -27.76 -9.64
N ARG A 62 13.07 -28.47 -8.87
CA ARG A 62 12.82 -28.79 -7.46
C ARG A 62 13.72 -27.94 -6.59
N VAL A 63 13.14 -27.12 -5.73
CA VAL A 63 13.88 -26.36 -4.71
C VAL A 63 13.69 -27.04 -3.36
N ILE A 64 14.79 -27.35 -2.69
CA ILE A 64 14.79 -27.99 -1.37
C ILE A 64 15.45 -27.03 -0.39
N ALA A 65 14.70 -26.61 0.62
CA ALA A 65 15.20 -25.86 1.76
C ALA A 65 15.37 -26.82 2.94
N THR A 66 16.60 -26.97 3.42
CA THR A 66 16.97 -27.82 4.55
C THR A 66 17.38 -26.95 5.72
N VAL A 67 16.67 -27.11 6.83
CA VAL A 67 17.01 -26.50 8.12
C VAL A 67 17.82 -27.52 8.91
N THR A 68 19.02 -27.13 9.35
CA THR A 68 19.89 -28.05 10.10
C THR A 68 19.50 -28.05 11.57
N GLU A 69 19.00 -29.17 12.08
CA GLU A 69 18.80 -29.39 13.52
C GLU A 69 20.13 -29.39 14.26
N PHE A 70 20.18 -28.74 15.43
CA PHE A 70 21.36 -28.71 16.27
C PHE A 70 21.08 -29.44 17.59
N ALA A 71 21.77 -30.57 17.78
CA ALA A 71 21.67 -31.34 19.00
C ALA A 71 22.13 -30.51 20.21
N GLY A 72 21.35 -30.52 21.29
CA GLY A 72 21.67 -29.80 22.53
C GLY A 72 21.19 -28.34 22.60
N ALA A 73 20.35 -27.88 21.67
CA ALA A 73 19.75 -26.55 21.70
C ALA A 73 18.20 -26.59 21.75
N PRO A 74 17.58 -27.14 22.81
CA PRO A 74 16.13 -27.41 22.88
C PRO A 74 15.25 -26.15 22.90
N LEU A 75 15.82 -24.98 23.17
CA LEU A 75 15.13 -23.69 23.16
C LEU A 75 15.32 -22.92 21.84
N ARG A 76 16.08 -23.47 20.89
CA ARG A 76 16.28 -22.85 19.58
C ARG A 76 15.02 -23.04 18.73
N ILE A 77 14.48 -21.94 18.23
CA ILE A 77 13.33 -21.93 17.32
C ILE A 77 13.79 -21.36 15.98
N ASP A 78 13.78 -22.17 14.92
CA ASP A 78 14.09 -21.71 13.57
C ASP A 78 12.82 -21.13 12.91
N GLN A 79 12.77 -19.81 12.76
CA GLN A 79 11.72 -19.11 12.01
C GLN A 79 12.28 -18.60 10.68
N ILE A 80 11.91 -19.29 9.61
CA ILE A 80 12.42 -19.05 8.25
C ILE A 80 11.24 -18.89 7.32
N LEU A 81 11.15 -17.75 6.66
CA LEU A 81 10.06 -17.40 5.76
C LEU A 81 10.62 -17.19 4.36
N LEU A 82 9.95 -17.77 3.36
CA LEU A 82 10.24 -17.47 1.96
C LEU A 82 9.62 -16.12 1.62
N ALA A 83 10.44 -15.16 1.16
CA ALA A 83 9.95 -13.86 0.74
C ALA A 83 9.53 -13.90 -0.75
N TRP A 84 10.44 -14.30 -1.62
CA TRP A 84 10.17 -14.44 -3.06
C TRP A 84 11.22 -15.32 -3.74
N MET A 85 10.88 -15.78 -4.95
CA MET A 85 11.74 -16.51 -5.87
C MET A 85 11.61 -15.86 -7.25
N GLU A 86 12.74 -15.62 -7.92
CA GLU A 86 12.80 -15.03 -9.25
C GLU A 86 13.67 -15.88 -10.18
N LEU A 87 13.14 -16.18 -11.35
CA LEU A 87 13.84 -16.93 -12.38
C LEU A 87 13.98 -16.06 -13.62
N GLU A 88 15.21 -15.92 -14.08
CA GLU A 88 15.57 -15.27 -15.34
C GLU A 88 16.15 -16.33 -16.27
N TRP A 89 15.71 -16.33 -17.52
CA TRP A 89 16.18 -17.30 -18.52
C TRP A 89 16.08 -16.74 -19.94
N TRP A 90 16.91 -17.27 -20.83
CA TRP A 90 16.82 -16.99 -22.26
C TRP A 90 15.63 -17.74 -22.86
N HIS A 91 14.81 -17.03 -23.63
CA HIS A 91 13.67 -17.63 -24.32
C HIS A 91 13.50 -17.08 -25.73
N HIS A 92 12.90 -17.89 -26.60
CA HIS A 92 12.48 -17.40 -27.92
C HIS A 92 11.37 -16.36 -27.74
N LEU A 93 11.47 -15.27 -28.51
CA LEU A 93 10.46 -14.23 -28.54
C LEU A 93 9.20 -14.74 -29.26
N ASN A 94 8.24 -15.21 -28.49
CA ASN A 94 6.98 -15.73 -28.99
C ASN A 94 5.84 -15.16 -28.14
N MET A 95 4.84 -14.55 -28.78
CA MET A 95 3.67 -14.02 -28.09
C MET A 95 2.74 -15.18 -27.70
N VAL A 96 2.64 -15.44 -26.40
CA VAL A 96 1.75 -16.46 -25.83
C VAL A 96 0.68 -15.76 -24.99
N GLY A 97 -0.60 -16.09 -25.21
CA GLY A 97 -1.70 -15.42 -24.51
C GLY A 97 -1.93 -13.96 -24.95
N GLY A 98 -1.45 -13.58 -26.15
CA GLY A 98 -1.69 -12.27 -26.75
C GLY A 98 -0.77 -11.15 -26.26
N ASN A 99 0.23 -11.45 -25.44
CA ASN A 99 1.26 -10.49 -25.03
C ASN A 99 2.64 -11.14 -24.90
N LEU A 100 3.67 -10.29 -24.83
CA LEU A 100 5.06 -10.67 -24.58
C LEU A 100 5.77 -9.49 -23.95
N ALA A 101 6.52 -9.71 -22.87
CA ALA A 101 7.43 -8.71 -22.31
C ALA A 101 8.81 -9.33 -22.15
N PHE A 102 9.85 -8.57 -22.48
CA PHE A 102 11.23 -9.04 -22.38
C PHE A 102 12.22 -7.88 -22.21
N GLU A 103 13.38 -8.19 -21.65
CA GLU A 103 14.52 -7.28 -21.62
C GLU A 103 15.33 -7.42 -22.91
N GLY A 104 15.65 -6.28 -23.53
CA GLY A 104 16.48 -6.20 -24.70
C GLY A 104 17.93 -6.52 -24.38
N THR A 105 18.49 -7.44 -25.15
CA THR A 105 19.91 -7.75 -25.10
C THR A 105 20.46 -7.84 -26.52
N SER A 106 21.72 -7.48 -26.70
CA SER A 106 22.45 -7.65 -27.97
C SER A 106 23.74 -8.41 -27.73
N ALA A 107 24.14 -9.24 -28.71
CA ALA A 107 25.42 -9.94 -28.66
C ALA A 107 26.62 -9.01 -28.93
N ALA A 108 26.36 -7.87 -29.57
CA ALA A 108 27.35 -6.83 -29.86
C ALA A 108 26.69 -5.44 -29.79
N PRO A 109 27.43 -4.39 -29.41
CA PRO A 109 26.92 -3.03 -29.41
C PRO A 109 26.42 -2.61 -30.80
N GLY A 110 25.26 -1.95 -30.85
CA GLY A 110 24.71 -1.36 -32.06
C GLY A 110 23.30 -1.86 -32.42
N PRO A 111 22.81 -1.46 -33.60
CA PRO A 111 21.44 -1.72 -34.01
C PRO A 111 21.12 -3.21 -34.02
N THR A 112 20.03 -3.59 -33.36
CA THR A 112 19.55 -4.96 -33.26
C THR A 112 18.12 -5.03 -33.79
N THR A 113 17.81 -6.10 -34.53
CA THR A 113 16.44 -6.41 -34.96
C THR A 113 15.93 -7.59 -34.16
N PHE A 114 14.77 -7.45 -33.54
CA PHE A 114 14.07 -8.53 -32.87
C PHE A 114 13.02 -9.13 -33.79
N GLU A 115 13.00 -10.45 -33.86
CA GLU A 115 11.96 -11.22 -34.55
C GLU A 115 11.07 -11.92 -33.54
N VAL A 116 9.76 -11.70 -33.66
CA VAL A 116 8.75 -12.17 -32.71
C VAL A 116 7.70 -13.00 -33.43
N ALA A 117 7.53 -14.24 -32.99
CA ALA A 117 6.49 -15.14 -33.48
C ALA A 117 5.14 -14.90 -32.77
N GLY A 118 4.05 -15.37 -33.38
CA GLY A 118 2.71 -15.36 -32.75
C GLY A 118 2.00 -14.00 -32.73
N SER A 119 2.51 -13.02 -33.48
CA SER A 119 1.91 -11.67 -33.55
C SER A 119 0.65 -11.62 -34.42
N GLU A 120 -0.30 -10.78 -34.03
CA GLU A 120 -1.51 -10.49 -34.81
C GLU A 120 -1.35 -9.19 -35.62
N ALA A 121 -2.24 -8.97 -36.59
CA ALA A 121 -2.36 -7.66 -37.22
C ALA A 121 -2.76 -6.62 -36.17
N GLY A 122 -2.10 -5.45 -36.15
CA GLY A 122 -2.37 -4.40 -35.16
C GLY A 122 -1.70 -4.58 -33.80
N VAL A 123 -0.75 -5.51 -33.67
CA VAL A 123 0.13 -5.60 -32.50
C VAL A 123 0.78 -4.24 -32.19
N ARG A 124 0.80 -3.85 -30.91
CA ARG A 124 1.54 -2.67 -30.45
C ARG A 124 2.86 -3.11 -29.86
N ILE A 125 3.93 -2.40 -30.22
CA ILE A 125 5.27 -2.58 -29.67
C ILE A 125 5.58 -1.33 -28.85
N LEU A 126 5.91 -1.53 -27.57
CA LEU A 126 6.16 -0.45 -26.63
C LEU A 126 7.57 -0.63 -26.04
N ASP A 127 8.37 0.43 -26.08
CA ASP A 127 9.48 0.60 -25.15
C ASP A 127 8.87 1.01 -23.80
N VAL A 128 9.03 0.15 -22.79
CA VAL A 128 8.53 0.34 -21.42
C VAL A 128 9.68 0.46 -20.43
N THR A 129 10.88 0.82 -20.90
CA THR A 129 12.06 1.05 -20.06
C THR A 129 11.76 2.12 -19.00
N GLU A 130 11.10 3.20 -19.41
CA GLU A 130 10.56 4.23 -18.52
C GLU A 130 9.07 3.97 -18.26
N PRO A 131 8.68 3.50 -17.06
CA PRO A 131 7.30 3.08 -16.79
C PRO A 131 6.26 4.20 -16.95
N TRP A 132 6.69 5.44 -16.77
CA TRP A 132 5.83 6.64 -16.84
C TRP A 132 5.79 7.27 -18.23
N ALA A 133 6.61 6.79 -19.16
CA ALA A 133 6.73 7.34 -20.51
C ALA A 133 6.90 6.23 -21.57
N PRO A 134 5.95 5.28 -21.67
CA PRO A 134 6.03 4.22 -22.66
C PRO A 134 5.97 4.80 -24.09
N ALA A 135 6.87 4.35 -24.96
CA ALA A 135 7.00 4.85 -26.32
C ALA A 135 6.64 3.78 -27.36
N LEU A 136 5.83 4.13 -28.35
CA LEU A 136 5.50 3.23 -29.45
C LEU A 136 6.68 3.05 -30.40
N ILE A 137 7.00 1.81 -30.73
CA ILE A 137 8.02 1.45 -31.71
C ILE A 137 7.33 0.96 -33.00
N PRO A 138 7.73 1.44 -34.18
CA PRO A 138 7.26 0.87 -35.44
C PRO A 138 7.86 -0.52 -35.67
N GLY A 139 7.04 -1.46 -36.13
CA GLY A 139 7.48 -2.78 -36.56
C GLY A 139 6.83 -3.19 -37.87
N SER A 140 7.44 -4.14 -38.57
CA SER A 140 6.91 -4.72 -39.79
C SER A 140 6.51 -6.18 -39.55
N ARG A 141 5.30 -6.54 -39.98
CA ARG A 141 4.78 -7.91 -39.88
C ARG A 141 4.83 -8.55 -41.25
N THR A 142 5.41 -9.73 -41.34
CA THR A 142 5.43 -10.56 -42.55
C THR A 142 4.76 -11.91 -42.27
N VAL A 143 4.08 -12.44 -43.29
CA VAL A 143 3.47 -13.78 -43.23
C VAL A 143 4.08 -14.60 -44.37
N SER A 144 4.79 -15.67 -44.03
CA SER A 144 5.42 -16.57 -44.99
C SER A 144 5.21 -18.02 -44.56
N GLY A 145 4.75 -18.88 -45.48
CA GLY A 145 4.55 -20.31 -45.21
C GLY A 145 3.54 -20.62 -44.08
N GLY A 146 2.61 -19.71 -43.78
CA GLY A 146 1.67 -19.85 -42.66
C GLY A 146 2.21 -19.38 -41.31
N THR A 147 3.50 -19.06 -41.23
CA THR A 147 4.14 -18.47 -40.03
C THR A 147 4.08 -16.95 -40.13
N THR A 148 3.67 -16.32 -39.03
CA THR A 148 3.72 -14.87 -38.89
C THR A 148 4.92 -14.46 -38.05
N THR A 149 5.75 -13.57 -38.59
CA THR A 149 6.88 -12.96 -37.88
C THR A 149 6.73 -11.45 -37.86
N LEU A 150 6.79 -10.86 -36.66
CA LEU A 150 6.93 -9.43 -36.45
C LEU A 150 8.41 -9.10 -36.27
N ALA A 151 8.91 -8.10 -37.00
CA ALA A 151 10.26 -7.59 -36.83
C ALA A 151 10.25 -6.12 -36.44
N PHE A 152 11.13 -5.72 -35.51
CA PHE A 152 11.36 -4.32 -35.21
C PHE A 152 12.83 -4.08 -34.85
N GLY A 153 13.35 -2.92 -35.27
CA GLY A 153 14.74 -2.53 -35.07
C GLY A 153 14.87 -1.52 -33.93
N VAL A 154 15.92 -1.67 -33.12
CA VAL A 154 16.29 -0.73 -32.05
C VAL A 154 17.79 -0.45 -32.11
N ALA A 155 18.19 0.80 -31.82
CA ALA A 155 19.58 1.23 -31.96
C ALA A 155 20.49 0.68 -30.86
N ASP A 156 19.99 0.58 -29.63
CA ASP A 156 20.67 -0.03 -28.49
C ASP A 156 19.64 -0.70 -27.58
N PRO A 157 19.53 -2.04 -27.61
CA PRO A 157 18.55 -2.75 -26.80
C PRO A 157 18.98 -2.93 -25.35
N THR A 158 20.25 -2.74 -25.00
CA THR A 158 20.81 -3.18 -23.72
C THR A 158 20.19 -2.42 -22.55
N GLY A 159 19.62 -3.14 -21.58
CA GLY A 159 18.95 -2.54 -20.43
C GLY A 159 17.59 -1.91 -20.74
N ARG A 160 17.08 -2.06 -21.97
CA ARG A 160 15.73 -1.63 -22.34
C ARG A 160 14.72 -2.74 -22.11
N ARG A 161 13.48 -2.37 -21.84
CA ARG A 161 12.38 -3.32 -21.67
C ARG A 161 11.33 -3.07 -22.73
N TYR A 162 10.87 -4.15 -23.36
CA TYR A 162 9.85 -4.08 -24.41
C TYR A 162 8.60 -4.84 -23.99
N ALA A 163 7.44 -4.26 -24.30
CA ALA A 163 6.15 -4.90 -24.14
C ALA A 163 5.42 -4.92 -25.49
N LEU A 164 5.00 -6.11 -25.90
CA LEU A 164 4.22 -6.35 -27.11
C LEU A 164 2.85 -6.85 -26.71
N VAL A 165 1.81 -6.32 -27.34
CA VAL A 165 0.43 -6.69 -27.06
C VAL A 165 -0.38 -6.77 -28.35
N ASN A 166 -0.97 -7.94 -28.58
CA ASN A 166 -1.95 -8.13 -29.65
C ASN A 166 -3.23 -7.36 -29.32
N PRO A 167 -4.03 -6.95 -30.31
CA PRO A 167 -5.31 -6.31 -30.04
C PRO A 167 -6.22 -7.11 -29.11
N SER A 168 -6.21 -8.44 -29.24
CA SER A 168 -6.93 -9.38 -28.37
C SER A 168 -6.47 -9.39 -26.91
N GLY A 169 -5.20 -9.02 -26.66
CA GLY A 169 -4.60 -8.95 -25.33
C GLY A 169 -4.73 -7.58 -24.65
N LEU A 170 -5.25 -6.57 -25.34
CA LEU A 170 -5.47 -5.24 -24.77
C LEU A 170 -6.62 -5.30 -23.75
N ARG A 171 -6.30 -5.00 -22.49
CA ARG A 171 -7.32 -4.81 -21.46
C ARG A 171 -8.01 -3.46 -21.66
N THR A 172 -9.33 -3.46 -21.56
CA THR A 172 -10.11 -2.23 -21.50
C THR A 172 -10.47 -1.91 -20.06
N PRO A 173 -10.43 -0.63 -19.65
CA PRO A 173 -10.98 -0.25 -18.35
C PRO A 173 -12.47 -0.61 -18.30
N SER A 174 -12.96 -0.97 -17.11
CA SER A 174 -14.39 -1.27 -16.90
C SER A 174 -15.26 -0.04 -17.15
N SER A 175 -14.75 1.14 -16.79
CA SER A 175 -15.37 2.43 -17.09
C SER A 175 -14.32 3.54 -17.05
N ILE A 176 -14.63 4.67 -17.70
CA ILE A 176 -13.90 5.92 -17.56
C ILE A 176 -14.95 6.95 -17.15
N VAL A 177 -14.82 7.47 -15.94
CA VAL A 177 -15.72 8.49 -15.40
C VAL A 177 -14.89 9.73 -15.12
N ARG A 178 -15.41 10.89 -15.52
CA ARG A 178 -14.80 12.15 -15.12
C ARG A 178 -15.11 12.37 -13.65
N ASP A 179 -14.07 12.43 -12.83
CA ASP A 179 -14.23 12.81 -11.44
C ASP A 179 -14.54 14.31 -11.31
N GLN A 180 -15.51 14.62 -10.45
CA GLN A 180 -15.97 15.97 -10.13
C GLN A 180 -16.33 15.99 -8.64
N PRO A 181 -15.42 16.44 -7.76
CA PRO A 181 -15.71 16.50 -6.35
C PRO A 181 -16.83 17.51 -6.07
N PRO A 182 -17.69 17.26 -5.06
CA PRO A 182 -18.78 18.15 -4.72
C PRO A 182 -18.23 19.46 -4.15
N GLY A 183 -18.16 20.48 -5.01
CA GLY A 183 -17.75 21.84 -4.65
C GLY A 183 -16.30 22.14 -4.99
N ARG A 184 -15.33 21.35 -4.51
CA ARG A 184 -13.90 21.62 -4.73
C ARG A 184 -12.98 20.43 -4.50
N TRP A 185 -11.74 20.54 -5.00
CA TRP A 185 -10.69 19.54 -4.80
C TRP A 185 -10.10 19.66 -3.39
N LEU A 186 -9.72 18.53 -2.79
CA LEU A 186 -9.08 18.48 -1.46
C LEU A 186 -7.71 19.17 -1.48
N ARG A 187 -7.07 19.26 -2.65
CA ARG A 187 -5.82 20.01 -2.89
C ARG A 187 -5.99 21.50 -3.12
N ASP A 188 -7.18 22.06 -3.02
CA ASP A 188 -7.29 23.51 -2.98
C ASP A 188 -6.72 24.05 -1.65
N VAL A 189 -6.27 25.30 -1.70
CA VAL A 189 -5.75 26.04 -0.53
C VAL A 189 -6.82 26.94 0.09
N ASP A 190 -6.51 27.50 1.27
CA ASP A 190 -7.27 28.56 1.93
C ASP A 190 -8.74 28.21 2.20
N MET A 191 -9.01 26.97 2.63
CA MET A 191 -10.37 26.51 2.95
C MET A 191 -10.85 26.95 4.35
N GLY A 192 -9.96 26.85 5.34
CA GLY A 192 -10.15 27.19 6.75
C GLY A 192 -11.26 26.41 7.46
N PHE A 193 -10.93 25.27 8.05
CA PHE A 193 -11.87 24.44 8.83
C PHE A 193 -11.32 24.13 10.20
N ASP A 194 -12.20 24.06 11.20
CA ASP A 194 -11.85 23.71 12.58
C ASP A 194 -12.13 22.23 12.88
N TYR A 195 -13.16 21.66 12.22
CA TYR A 195 -13.60 20.28 12.40
C TYR A 195 -13.87 19.60 11.06
N LEU A 196 -13.29 18.41 10.91
CA LEU A 196 -13.40 17.58 9.72
C LEU A 196 -13.97 16.22 10.08
N VAL A 197 -15.00 15.78 9.36
CA VAL A 197 -15.46 14.37 9.41
C VAL A 197 -14.96 13.65 8.16
N ILE A 198 -14.12 12.63 8.33
CA ILE A 198 -13.77 11.68 7.26
C ILE A 198 -14.71 10.49 7.36
N THR A 199 -15.35 10.10 6.26
CA THR A 199 -16.38 9.07 6.30
C THR A 199 -16.44 8.20 5.04
N ALA A 200 -17.02 7.01 5.15
CA ALA A 200 -17.40 6.23 3.98
C ALA A 200 -18.55 6.91 3.21
N ASP A 201 -18.60 6.78 1.88
CA ASP A 201 -19.60 7.42 1.02
C ASP A 201 -21.04 7.19 1.49
N GLU A 202 -21.33 5.97 1.94
CA GLU A 202 -22.65 5.55 2.40
C GLU A 202 -23.10 6.19 3.73
N PHE A 203 -22.20 6.84 4.46
CA PHE A 203 -22.50 7.54 5.73
C PHE A 203 -22.46 9.06 5.60
N GLU A 204 -22.30 9.60 4.38
CA GLU A 204 -22.16 11.04 4.15
C GLU A 204 -23.32 11.86 4.74
N GLY A 205 -24.55 11.33 4.69
CA GLY A 205 -25.72 11.98 5.29
C GLY A 205 -25.56 12.17 6.80
N SER A 206 -25.23 11.11 7.54
CA SER A 206 -25.03 11.20 8.98
C SER A 206 -23.79 12.04 9.33
N ALA A 207 -22.72 11.95 8.55
CA ALA A 207 -21.55 12.82 8.72
C ALA A 207 -21.91 14.31 8.57
N LYS A 208 -22.77 14.66 7.62
CA LYS A 208 -23.28 16.03 7.42
C LYS A 208 -24.13 16.50 8.61
N ASP A 209 -24.94 15.63 9.19
CA ASP A 209 -25.70 15.94 10.40
C ASP A 209 -24.76 16.26 11.57
N LEU A 210 -23.74 15.42 11.79
CA LEU A 210 -22.73 15.62 12.84
C LEU A 210 -21.94 16.92 12.61
N ALA A 211 -21.47 17.16 11.39
CA ALA A 211 -20.75 18.37 11.03
C ALA A 211 -21.61 19.62 11.21
N THR A 212 -22.91 19.56 10.90
CA THR A 212 -23.86 20.67 11.10
C THR A 212 -24.03 20.95 12.59
N TRP A 213 -24.25 19.92 13.41
CA TRP A 213 -24.37 20.07 14.86
C TRP A 213 -23.13 20.72 15.49
N ARG A 214 -21.94 20.30 15.04
CA ARG A 214 -20.66 20.82 15.54
C ARG A 214 -20.43 22.29 15.22
N ARG A 215 -21.11 22.89 14.24
CA ARG A 215 -21.01 24.34 13.98
C ARG A 215 -21.30 25.19 15.22
N THR A 216 -22.22 24.75 16.08
CA THR A 216 -22.63 25.49 17.28
C THR A 216 -22.34 24.77 18.60
N HIS A 217 -21.83 23.54 18.53
CA HIS A 217 -21.55 22.68 19.71
C HIS A 217 -20.15 22.04 19.68
N LEU A 218 -19.21 22.61 18.93
CA LEU A 218 -17.81 22.18 18.97
C LEU A 218 -17.12 22.78 20.21
N ARG A 219 -16.57 21.89 21.04
CA ARG A 219 -15.89 22.26 22.28
C ARG A 219 -14.66 23.12 22.01
N GLY A 220 -14.35 24.03 22.93
CA GLY A 220 -13.21 24.94 22.83
C GLY A 220 -13.35 26.07 21.80
N ILE A 221 -14.31 26.00 20.88
CA ILE A 221 -14.50 26.97 19.79
C ILE A 221 -15.83 27.72 19.90
N THR A 222 -16.88 27.04 20.32
CA THR A 222 -18.23 27.61 20.41
C THR A 222 -18.48 28.25 21.77
N SER A 223 -19.63 28.02 22.39
CA SER A 223 -20.02 28.69 23.64
C SER A 223 -19.09 28.43 24.84
N ASP A 224 -18.32 27.34 24.81
CA ASP A 224 -17.36 26.96 25.85
C ASP A 224 -15.90 27.36 25.55
N ALA A 225 -15.68 28.20 24.54
CA ALA A 225 -14.36 28.75 24.21
C ALA A 225 -13.82 29.71 25.28
N PRO A 226 -12.50 29.99 25.30
CA PRO A 226 -11.92 31.04 26.11
C PRO A 226 -12.64 32.40 25.97
N SER A 227 -12.61 33.18 27.04
CA SER A 227 -13.37 34.44 27.12
C SER A 227 -13.03 35.38 25.95
N GLY A 228 -14.05 35.68 25.13
CA GLY A 228 -13.93 36.60 23.98
C GLY A 228 -13.53 35.95 22.66
N THR A 229 -13.35 34.63 22.59
CA THR A 229 -12.98 33.93 21.34
C THR A 229 -14.08 33.02 20.76
N ALA A 230 -15.21 32.91 21.45
CA ALA A 230 -16.35 32.09 21.03
C ALA A 230 -16.90 32.50 19.65
N ARG A 231 -17.06 31.52 18.75
CA ARG A 231 -17.65 31.69 17.42
C ARG A 231 -18.24 30.38 16.91
N ASP A 232 -18.99 30.45 15.81
CA ASP A 232 -19.38 29.23 15.10
C ASP A 232 -18.14 28.52 14.53
N ALA A 233 -18.13 27.20 14.65
CA ALA A 233 -17.10 26.35 14.08
C ALA A 233 -17.33 26.15 12.58
N ARG A 234 -16.24 26.20 11.82
CA ARG A 234 -16.19 25.88 10.40
C ARG A 234 -16.00 24.38 10.28
N THR A 235 -16.99 23.71 9.72
CA THR A 235 -17.03 22.24 9.65
C THR A 235 -17.11 21.76 8.21
N THR A 236 -16.47 20.64 7.93
CA THR A 236 -16.53 19.98 6.62
C THR A 236 -16.61 18.46 6.73
N VAL A 237 -17.11 17.84 5.66
CA VAL A 237 -17.20 16.39 5.50
C VAL A 237 -16.40 16.01 4.26
N VAL A 238 -15.56 14.99 4.39
CA VAL A 238 -14.76 14.44 3.29
C VAL A 238 -15.02 12.96 3.20
N ARG A 239 -15.32 12.48 1.99
CA ARG A 239 -15.49 11.05 1.73
C ARG A 239 -14.13 10.41 1.57
N ILE A 240 -14.00 9.19 2.07
CA ILE A 240 -12.75 8.44 1.98
C ILE A 240 -12.37 8.13 0.53
N SER A 241 -13.35 7.98 -0.37
CA SER A 241 -13.12 7.84 -1.82
C SER A 241 -12.37 9.04 -2.40
N ASP A 242 -12.78 10.26 -2.04
CA ASP A 242 -12.18 11.50 -2.53
C ASP A 242 -10.71 11.62 -2.08
N ILE A 243 -10.42 11.16 -0.86
CA ILE A 243 -9.04 11.06 -0.37
C ILE A 243 -8.24 10.07 -1.22
N TYR A 244 -8.79 8.90 -1.55
CA TYR A 244 -8.08 7.92 -2.37
C TYR A 244 -7.81 8.45 -3.77
N ASP A 245 -8.80 9.07 -4.41
CA ASP A 245 -8.68 9.60 -5.75
C ASP A 245 -7.57 10.67 -5.84
N GLU A 246 -7.48 11.56 -4.83
CA GLU A 246 -6.49 12.65 -4.84
C GLU A 246 -5.13 12.30 -4.21
N PHE A 247 -5.05 11.35 -3.27
CA PHE A 247 -3.83 11.09 -2.46
C PHE A 247 -3.22 9.69 -2.63
N SER A 248 -3.86 8.76 -3.33
CA SER A 248 -3.30 7.43 -3.62
C SER A 248 -3.55 6.92 -5.05
N GLY A 249 -4.10 7.75 -5.92
CA GLY A 249 -4.45 7.37 -7.29
C GLY A 249 -5.61 6.36 -7.33
N GLY A 250 -6.60 6.54 -6.45
CA GLY A 250 -7.80 5.72 -6.33
C GLY A 250 -7.61 4.40 -5.56
N ARG A 251 -6.45 4.19 -4.93
CA ARG A 251 -6.14 2.94 -4.22
C ARG A 251 -6.50 3.06 -2.73
N PRO A 252 -7.29 2.13 -2.15
CA PRO A 252 -7.51 2.12 -0.72
C PRO A 252 -6.20 1.98 0.06
N ASP A 253 -5.81 3.05 0.76
CA ASP A 253 -4.55 3.15 1.50
C ASP A 253 -4.71 4.05 2.73
N ALA A 254 -4.38 3.53 3.92
CA ALA A 254 -4.43 4.30 5.16
C ALA A 254 -3.47 5.51 5.12
N THR A 255 -2.33 5.39 4.45
CA THR A 255 -1.35 6.50 4.33
C THR A 255 -1.91 7.67 3.53
N ALA A 256 -2.87 7.43 2.63
CA ALA A 256 -3.58 8.50 1.92
C ALA A 256 -4.29 9.45 2.88
N MET A 257 -4.91 8.91 3.95
CA MET A 257 -5.56 9.71 4.99
C MET A 257 -4.56 10.57 5.76
N ARG A 258 -3.42 10.00 6.17
CA ARG A 258 -2.35 10.78 6.85
C ARG A 258 -1.85 11.90 5.95
N ASN A 259 -1.55 11.59 4.69
CA ASN A 259 -1.04 12.56 3.73
C ASN A 259 -2.07 13.66 3.44
N PHE A 260 -3.35 13.31 3.39
CA PHE A 260 -4.43 14.28 3.26
C PHE A 260 -4.56 15.19 4.48
N LEU A 261 -4.58 14.62 5.69
CA LEU A 261 -4.69 15.41 6.92
C LEU A 261 -3.47 16.33 7.12
N GLU A 262 -2.26 15.84 6.83
CA GLU A 262 -1.05 16.67 6.84
C GLU A 262 -1.18 17.82 5.82
N TYR A 263 -1.63 17.51 4.61
CA TYR A 263 -1.83 18.52 3.58
C TYR A 263 -2.86 19.57 4.01
N ALA A 264 -4.02 19.14 4.52
CA ALA A 264 -5.07 20.02 5.00
C ALA A 264 -4.57 20.91 6.15
N TRP A 265 -3.91 20.33 7.14
CA TRP A 265 -3.37 21.07 8.29
C TRP A 265 -2.33 22.13 7.88
N ARG A 266 -1.47 21.82 6.90
CA ARG A 266 -0.46 22.76 6.38
C ARG A 266 -1.02 23.83 5.43
N ASN A 267 -2.05 23.51 4.63
CA ASN A 267 -2.41 24.32 3.46
C ASN A 267 -3.84 24.90 3.49
N TRP A 268 -4.74 24.39 4.33
CA TRP A 268 -6.12 24.90 4.36
C TRP A 268 -6.29 26.19 5.18
N GLY A 269 -5.41 26.48 6.15
CA GLY A 269 -5.57 27.64 7.06
C GLY A 269 -5.26 29.03 6.47
N GLY A 270 -4.78 29.11 5.23
CA GLY A 270 -4.40 30.38 4.60
C GLY A 270 -3.31 31.15 5.35
N SER A 271 -3.54 32.44 5.65
CA SER A 271 -2.56 33.30 6.32
C SER A 271 -2.28 32.95 7.79
N LEU A 272 -3.08 32.07 8.37
CA LEU A 272 -2.85 31.44 9.67
C LEU A 272 -2.72 29.94 9.43
N SER A 273 -1.48 29.43 9.39
CA SER A 273 -1.27 27.98 9.39
C SER A 273 -1.94 27.35 10.63
N GLN A 274 -2.49 26.13 10.51
CA GLN A 274 -2.97 25.28 11.62
C GLN A 274 -4.39 25.58 12.18
N GLU A 275 -5.38 25.83 11.33
CA GLU A 275 -6.79 26.01 11.80
C GLU A 275 -7.53 24.69 12.05
N LEU A 276 -7.11 23.59 11.40
CA LEU A 276 -7.73 22.29 11.63
C LEU A 276 -7.27 21.75 12.97
N GLU A 277 -8.20 21.60 13.91
CA GLU A 277 -7.91 21.12 15.26
C GLU A 277 -8.48 19.72 15.51
N TYR A 278 -9.66 19.43 14.94
CA TYR A 278 -10.42 18.23 15.26
C TYR A 278 -10.75 17.40 14.02
N VAL A 279 -10.54 16.09 14.10
CA VAL A 279 -10.91 15.13 13.06
C VAL A 279 -11.74 14.01 13.65
N CYS A 280 -12.85 13.70 13.01
CA CYS A 280 -13.68 12.54 13.33
C CYS A 280 -13.68 11.55 12.18
N LEU A 281 -13.33 10.30 12.47
CA LEU A 281 -13.43 9.18 11.55
C LEU A 281 -14.78 8.50 11.77
N LEU A 282 -15.67 8.55 10.78
CA LEU A 282 -16.98 7.91 10.83
C LEU A 282 -16.99 6.69 9.91
N GLY A 283 -16.77 5.51 10.49
CA GLY A 283 -16.72 4.23 9.80
C GLY A 283 -15.86 3.23 10.56
N ASP A 284 -16.23 1.95 10.44
CA ASP A 284 -15.44 0.87 11.03
C ASP A 284 -14.18 0.54 10.19
N ALA A 285 -13.17 -0.02 10.85
CA ALA A 285 -11.92 -0.43 10.24
C ALA A 285 -11.72 -1.95 10.32
N ASN A 286 -11.06 -2.55 9.34
CA ASN A 286 -10.72 -3.97 9.33
C ASN A 286 -9.28 -4.19 8.89
N ARG A 287 -8.57 -5.07 9.62
CA ARG A 287 -7.22 -5.52 9.29
C ARG A 287 -7.11 -6.16 7.92
N ASP A 288 -8.15 -6.89 7.53
CA ASP A 288 -8.18 -7.61 6.28
C ASP A 288 -8.72 -6.74 5.14
N THR A 289 -7.98 -5.68 4.84
CA THR A 289 -8.34 -4.67 3.82
C THR A 289 -8.55 -5.23 2.41
N ARG A 290 -8.11 -6.46 2.13
CA ARG A 290 -8.22 -7.12 0.82
C ARG A 290 -9.08 -8.38 0.86
N ASP A 291 -9.78 -8.62 1.97
CA ASP A 291 -10.62 -9.80 2.19
C ASP A 291 -9.89 -11.12 1.85
N ARG A 292 -8.63 -11.24 2.28
CA ARG A 292 -7.82 -12.46 2.09
C ARG A 292 -8.30 -13.61 2.96
N GLU A 293 -8.96 -13.32 4.07
CA GLU A 293 -9.58 -14.28 4.99
C GLU A 293 -11.00 -14.68 4.53
N GLY A 294 -11.59 -13.95 3.57
CA GLY A 294 -12.91 -14.25 3.00
C GLY A 294 -14.07 -14.02 3.96
N THR A 295 -13.92 -13.06 4.88
CA THR A 295 -14.96 -12.72 5.87
C THR A 295 -16.03 -11.79 5.29
N GLY A 296 -15.71 -11.06 4.22
CA GLY A 296 -16.57 -10.04 3.62
C GLY A 296 -16.73 -8.77 4.46
N VAL A 297 -16.02 -8.67 5.59
CA VAL A 297 -16.08 -7.48 6.47
C VAL A 297 -15.32 -6.34 5.79
N ARG A 298 -16.03 -5.25 5.49
CA ARG A 298 -15.47 -4.10 4.77
C ARG A 298 -14.61 -3.24 5.68
N ASN A 299 -13.50 -2.76 5.13
CA ASN A 299 -12.71 -1.70 5.73
C ASN A 299 -13.24 -0.34 5.25
N LEU A 300 -14.19 0.24 6.00
CA LEU A 300 -14.97 1.41 5.56
C LEU A 300 -14.17 2.70 5.65
N VAL A 301 -13.52 2.93 6.80
CA VAL A 301 -12.51 4.00 6.99
C VAL A 301 -11.30 3.34 7.63
N PRO A 302 -10.14 3.24 6.95
CA PRO A 302 -9.02 2.47 7.46
C PRO A 302 -8.49 3.01 8.79
N THR A 303 -7.95 2.11 9.60
CA THR A 303 -7.05 2.45 10.72
C THR A 303 -5.61 2.20 10.28
N TRP A 304 -4.63 2.79 10.98
CA TRP A 304 -3.24 2.40 10.80
C TRP A 304 -2.95 1.13 11.59
N GLU A 305 -2.45 0.12 10.91
CA GLU A 305 -2.01 -1.15 11.49
C GLU A 305 -0.55 -1.35 11.13
N GLY A 306 0.34 -1.20 12.10
CA GLY A 306 1.76 -1.23 11.82
C GLY A 306 2.61 -0.35 12.71
N GLY A 307 2.10 0.05 13.88
CA GLY A 307 2.91 0.66 14.93
C GLY A 307 3.88 -0.36 15.52
N TYR A 308 4.94 -0.73 14.77
CA TYR A 308 6.13 -1.29 15.40
C TYR A 308 6.70 -0.20 16.31
N ASP A 309 6.34 -0.25 17.58
CA ASP A 309 6.96 0.57 18.60
C ASP A 309 8.13 -0.23 19.20
N PRO A 310 9.39 0.07 18.83
CA PRO A 310 10.56 -0.61 19.37
C PRO A 310 10.72 -0.44 20.90
N ALA A 311 10.03 0.52 21.53
CA ALA A 311 10.03 0.69 22.99
C ALA A 311 9.01 -0.23 23.69
N THR A 312 8.02 -0.77 22.97
CA THR A 312 7.01 -1.73 23.50
C THR A 312 7.40 -3.19 23.28
N VAL A 313 8.62 -3.46 22.83
CA VAL A 313 9.16 -4.82 22.59
C VAL A 313 9.09 -5.70 23.85
N LEU A 314 9.01 -5.08 25.04
CA LEU A 314 8.81 -5.78 26.31
C LEU A 314 7.39 -6.35 26.52
N GLU A 315 6.40 -5.98 25.70
CA GLU A 315 4.98 -6.36 25.89
C GLU A 315 4.49 -7.47 24.95
N SER A 316 5.38 -8.19 24.26
CA SER A 316 5.06 -9.41 23.49
C SER A 316 4.04 -9.28 22.33
N ASN A 317 3.58 -8.07 21.97
CA ASN A 317 2.79 -7.83 20.75
C ASN A 317 3.09 -6.46 20.11
N PRO A 318 4.04 -6.36 19.16
CA PRO A 318 4.51 -5.10 18.59
C PRO A 318 3.58 -4.54 17.49
N SER A 319 2.33 -4.99 17.41
CA SER A 319 1.40 -4.58 16.35
C SER A 319 0.02 -4.31 16.96
N TYR A 320 -0.38 -3.05 16.89
CA TYR A 320 -1.67 -2.56 17.30
C TYR A 320 -2.25 -1.64 16.23
N ALA A 321 -3.57 -1.49 16.25
CA ALA A 321 -4.28 -0.49 15.46
C ALA A 321 -4.25 0.86 16.21
N SER A 322 -3.98 1.95 15.51
CA SER A 322 -4.00 3.29 16.08
C SER A 322 -4.43 4.33 15.05
N ASP A 323 -5.32 5.24 15.43
CA ASP A 323 -5.70 6.37 14.58
C ASP A 323 -4.78 7.60 14.80
N ASP A 324 -4.00 7.63 15.89
CA ASP A 324 -3.07 8.73 16.18
C ASP A 324 -2.06 8.94 15.06
N PHE A 325 -1.66 7.87 14.37
CA PHE A 325 -0.77 7.94 13.21
C PHE A 325 -1.22 8.97 12.18
N PHE A 326 -2.53 9.14 12.00
CA PHE A 326 -3.09 10.06 11.02
C PHE A 326 -2.92 11.54 11.38
N GLY A 327 -2.65 11.85 12.64
CA GLY A 327 -2.45 13.21 13.11
C GLY A 327 -1.02 13.52 13.53
N ARG A 328 -0.04 12.66 13.22
CA ARG A 328 1.39 12.87 13.52
C ARG A 328 2.12 13.36 12.29
N PHE A 329 2.52 14.63 12.26
CA PHE A 329 3.10 15.27 11.07
C PHE A 329 4.60 15.56 11.19
N ASP A 330 5.18 15.48 12.39
CA ASP A 330 6.57 15.88 12.66
C ASP A 330 7.60 14.75 12.43
N GLY A 331 7.45 14.06 11.30
CA GLY A 331 8.41 13.07 10.81
C GLY A 331 8.25 11.67 11.44
N PRO A 332 9.17 10.74 11.14
CA PRO A 332 8.99 9.32 11.40
C PRO A 332 9.12 8.91 12.87
N THR A 333 9.69 9.78 13.71
CA THR A 333 9.87 9.53 15.15
C THR A 333 8.83 10.23 16.01
N ASP A 334 7.90 10.96 15.39
CA ASP A 334 6.85 11.66 16.08
C ASP A 334 5.89 10.69 16.78
N ARG A 335 5.56 11.03 18.02
CA ARG A 335 4.69 10.24 18.90
C ARG A 335 3.57 11.08 19.49
N ILE A 336 3.52 12.38 19.17
CA ILE A 336 2.54 13.32 19.70
C ILE A 336 1.65 13.71 18.54
N THR A 337 0.34 13.58 18.72
CA THR A 337 -0.61 13.93 17.68
C THR A 337 -0.80 15.44 17.64
N ASP A 338 -0.65 16.04 16.45
CA ASP A 338 -0.90 17.46 16.15
C ASP A 338 -2.39 17.80 16.00
N LEU A 339 -3.24 16.78 15.86
CA LEU A 339 -4.69 16.88 15.71
C LEU A 339 -5.42 16.07 16.78
N ALA A 340 -6.55 16.58 17.27
CA ALA A 340 -7.48 15.80 18.07
C ALA A 340 -8.27 14.86 17.16
N ILE A 341 -7.84 13.60 17.06
CA ILE A 341 -8.48 12.56 16.24
C ILE A 341 -9.33 11.63 17.11
N GLY A 342 -10.54 11.33 16.66
CA GLY A 342 -11.39 10.30 17.27
C GLY A 342 -12.20 9.53 16.23
N ARG A 343 -12.63 8.32 16.57
CA ARG A 343 -13.41 7.45 15.68
C ARG A 343 -14.79 7.14 16.27
N ILE A 344 -15.80 7.17 15.40
CA ILE A 344 -17.13 6.61 15.63
C ILE A 344 -17.24 5.36 14.74
N PRO A 345 -17.02 4.15 15.29
CA PRO A 345 -17.05 2.92 14.51
C PRO A 345 -18.49 2.56 14.17
N VAL A 346 -18.80 2.52 12.88
CA VAL A 346 -20.13 2.21 12.35
C VAL A 346 -20.00 1.28 11.15
N ALA A 347 -20.78 0.20 11.15
CA ALA A 347 -20.73 -0.84 10.12
C ALA A 347 -21.77 -0.63 9.01
N ASP A 348 -22.81 0.16 9.27
CA ASP A 348 -23.92 0.38 8.33
C ASP A 348 -24.61 1.75 8.58
N PRO A 349 -25.41 2.25 7.60
CA PRO A 349 -25.99 3.59 7.69
C PRO A 349 -27.00 3.75 8.84
N SER A 350 -27.71 2.69 9.22
CA SER A 350 -28.70 2.75 10.30
C SER A 350 -28.03 2.89 11.67
N LEU A 351 -26.88 2.23 11.85
CA LEU A 351 -26.06 2.41 13.04
C LEU A 351 -25.46 3.82 13.08
N ALA A 352 -24.97 4.33 11.96
CA ALA A 352 -24.45 5.70 11.85
C ALA A 352 -25.49 6.75 12.26
N GLU A 353 -26.71 6.65 11.71
CA GLU A 353 -27.83 7.52 12.07
C GLU A 353 -28.14 7.40 13.57
N THR A 354 -28.23 6.18 14.11
CA THR A 354 -28.57 5.94 15.51
C THR A 354 -27.54 6.56 16.46
N LEU A 355 -26.25 6.36 16.21
CA LEU A 355 -25.19 6.92 17.06
C LEU A 355 -25.16 8.44 16.98
N ILE A 356 -25.26 9.01 15.78
CA ILE A 356 -25.16 10.46 15.60
C ILE A 356 -26.41 11.16 16.16
N GLN A 357 -27.60 10.76 15.73
CA GLN A 357 -28.84 11.44 16.11
C GLN A 357 -29.22 11.18 17.56
N ARG A 358 -29.17 9.93 18.03
CA ARG A 358 -29.72 9.56 19.34
C ARG A 358 -28.70 9.61 20.47
N LYS A 359 -27.42 9.30 20.19
CA LYS A 359 -26.39 9.23 21.24
C LYS A 359 -25.58 10.50 21.33
N ILE A 360 -25.10 11.05 20.22
CA ILE A 360 -24.28 12.26 20.25
C ILE A 360 -25.19 13.48 20.35
N ILE A 361 -25.96 13.79 19.30
CA ILE A 361 -26.83 14.97 19.26
C ILE A 361 -27.91 14.88 20.35
N GLY A 362 -28.53 13.72 20.51
CA GLY A 362 -29.57 13.50 21.53
C GLY A 362 -29.09 13.74 22.97
N VAL A 363 -27.86 13.37 23.32
CA VAL A 363 -27.32 13.62 24.66
C VAL A 363 -26.85 15.06 24.81
N GLU A 364 -26.17 15.61 23.80
CA GLU A 364 -25.61 16.96 23.88
C GLU A 364 -26.69 18.06 23.82
N SER A 365 -27.85 17.77 23.23
CA SER A 365 -29.03 18.64 23.23
C SER A 365 -29.85 18.58 24.52
N TYR A 366 -29.56 17.63 25.42
CA TYR A 366 -30.27 17.52 26.69
C TYR A 366 -29.97 18.73 27.59
N ALA A 367 -31.01 19.40 28.08
CA ALA A 367 -30.87 20.66 28.84
C ALA A 367 -30.02 20.55 30.12
N GLY A 368 -29.85 19.35 30.67
CA GLY A 368 -28.99 19.08 31.85
C GLY A 368 -27.60 18.56 31.50
N PHE A 369 -27.23 18.50 30.23
CA PHE A 369 -25.92 18.02 29.81
C PHE A 369 -24.84 19.03 30.23
N ASN A 370 -24.00 18.62 31.18
CA ASN A 370 -22.80 19.35 31.56
C ASN A 370 -21.58 18.49 31.17
N PRO A 371 -20.75 18.94 30.23
CA PRO A 371 -19.56 18.19 29.78
C PRO A 371 -18.40 18.21 30.78
N LYS A 372 -18.54 18.88 31.94
CA LYS A 372 -17.48 19.07 32.94
C LYS A 372 -17.31 17.90 33.89
#